data_AF-A0A1H9IFL7-F1
#
_entry.id   AF-A0A1H9IFL7-F1
#
_cell.length_a   1.000
_cell.length_b   1.000
_cell.length_c   1.000
_cell.angle_alpha   90.00
_cell.angle_beta   90.00
_cell.angle_gamma   90.00
#
_symmetry.space_group_name_H-M   'P 1'
#
loop_
_entity.id
_entity.type
_entity.pdbx_description
1 polymer ?
#
loop_
_entity_poly.entity_id
_entity_poly.type
_entity_poly.pdbx_seq_one_letter_code
_entity_poly.pdbx_strand_id
1 'polypeptide(L)'
;MRKKYMKQSSPTAWLEVQLKATNALLKFCQEHNYKDPRMVHLEACKNALAEKKINMAIEEYKNIPLGGNGCFNDWWPEPVYEHETDEFAEAVFQALTERWSRLMSLSVEASNA
;
A
#
# COMPACT_ATOMS: atom_id res chain seq x y z
N MET A 1 8.64 34.42 0.14
CA MET A 1 8.94 33.34 -0.81
C MET A 1 7.65 32.77 -1.38
N ARG A 2 7.39 32.89 -2.68
CA ARG A 2 6.23 32.24 -3.32
C ARG A 2 6.51 30.74 -3.40
N LYS A 3 5.66 29.91 -2.75
CA LYS A 3 5.66 28.45 -2.96
C LYS A 3 5.40 28.23 -4.46
N LYS A 4 6.43 27.82 -5.21
CA LYS A 4 6.25 27.31 -6.57
C LYS A 4 5.34 26.10 -6.42
N TYR A 5 4.10 26.21 -6.91
CA TYR A 5 3.23 25.05 -7.06
C TYR A 5 4.01 24.00 -7.86
N MET A 6 4.25 22.85 -7.23
CA MET A 6 4.87 21.73 -7.93
C MET A 6 3.96 21.38 -9.11
N LYS A 7 4.55 21.35 -10.30
CA LYS A 7 3.93 20.86 -11.54
C LYS A 7 3.21 19.54 -11.22
N GLN A 8 1.98 19.36 -11.74
CA GLN A 8 1.25 18.09 -11.62
C GLN A 8 2.21 16.93 -11.89
N SER A 9 2.39 16.06 -10.88
CA SER A 9 3.22 14.87 -10.98
C SER A 9 2.80 14.06 -12.19
N SER A 10 3.75 13.66 -13.03
CA SER A 10 3.45 12.83 -14.20
C SER A 10 2.79 11.52 -13.78
N PRO A 11 1.97 10.88 -14.63
CA PRO A 11 1.38 9.57 -14.33
C PRO A 11 2.44 8.54 -13.89
N THR A 12 3.62 8.56 -14.52
CA THR A 12 4.74 7.69 -14.15
C THR A 12 5.27 7.97 -12.74
N ALA A 13 5.41 9.23 -12.35
CA ALA A 13 5.84 9.58 -10.99
C ALA A 13 4.81 9.11 -9.95
N TRP A 14 3.53 9.11 -10.29
CA TRP A 14 2.48 8.59 -9.42
C TRP A 14 2.59 7.07 -9.21
N LEU A 15 2.79 6.32 -10.29
CA LEU A 15 3.03 4.86 -10.23
C LEU A 15 4.23 4.50 -9.36
N GLU A 16 5.32 5.27 -9.44
CA GLU A 16 6.50 5.05 -8.61
C GLU A 16 6.21 5.28 -7.12
N VAL A 17 5.40 6.29 -6.78
CA VAL A 17 5.00 6.57 -5.39
C VAL A 17 4.11 5.44 -4.85
N GLN A 18 3.18 4.95 -5.66
CA GLN A 18 2.32 3.81 -5.33
C GLN A 18 3.17 2.55 -5.11
N LEU A 19 4.07 2.22 -6.04
CA LEU A 19 4.95 1.08 -5.94
C LEU A 19 5.83 1.12 -4.68
N LYS A 20 6.37 2.30 -4.33
CA LYS A 20 7.14 2.47 -3.08
C LYS A 20 6.29 2.22 -1.83
N ALA A 21 5.04 2.71 -1.81
CA ALA A 21 4.15 2.47 -0.68
C ALA A 21 3.75 0.99 -0.58
N THR A 22 3.43 0.35 -1.70
CA THR A 22 3.13 -1.09 -1.75
C THR A 22 4.31 -1.93 -1.30
N ASN A 23 5.53 -1.63 -1.75
CA ASN A 23 6.75 -2.31 -1.32
C ASN A 23 6.98 -2.18 0.19
N ALA A 24 6.78 -0.98 0.75
CA ALA A 24 7.00 -0.74 2.18
C ALA A 24 5.99 -1.55 3.03
N LEU A 25 4.70 -1.50 2.68
CA LEU A 25 3.67 -2.28 3.38
C LEU A 25 3.93 -3.79 3.27
N LEU A 26 4.21 -4.28 2.06
CA LEU A 26 4.51 -5.68 1.81
C LEU A 26 5.72 -6.16 2.61
N LYS A 27 6.80 -5.37 2.63
CA LYS A 27 8.02 -5.69 3.38
C LYS A 27 7.75 -5.77 4.87
N PHE A 28 7.02 -4.80 5.42
CA PHE A 28 6.59 -4.83 6.83
C PHE A 28 5.80 -6.11 7.14
N CYS A 29 4.76 -6.40 6.35
CA CYS A 29 3.95 -7.61 6.53
C CYS A 29 4.80 -8.90 6.49
N GLN A 30 5.81 -8.97 5.60
CA GLN A 30 6.71 -10.12 5.50
C GLN A 30 7.62 -10.26 6.73
N GLU A 31 8.20 -9.17 7.21
CA GLU A 31 9.12 -9.17 8.36
C GLU A 31 8.40 -9.56 9.66
N HIS A 32 7.17 -9.11 9.82
CA HIS A 32 6.31 -9.43 10.96
C HIS A 32 5.49 -10.73 10.78
N ASN A 33 5.84 -11.55 9.78
CA ASN A 33 5.21 -12.86 9.51
C ASN A 33 3.67 -12.81 9.38
N TYR A 34 3.13 -11.80 8.70
CA TYR A 34 1.69 -11.68 8.47
C TYR A 34 1.18 -12.79 7.54
N LYS A 35 0.30 -13.67 8.04
CA LYS A 35 -0.18 -14.88 7.33
C LYS A 35 -1.55 -14.71 6.69
N ASP A 36 -1.90 -13.49 6.34
CA ASP A 36 -3.20 -13.22 5.75
C ASP A 36 -3.28 -13.72 4.30
N PRO A 37 -4.32 -14.47 3.89
CA PRO A 37 -4.48 -14.94 2.52
C PRO A 37 -4.45 -13.82 1.48
N ARG A 38 -4.89 -12.60 1.84
CA ARG A 38 -4.93 -11.42 0.95
C ARG A 38 -3.55 -10.88 0.60
N MET A 39 -2.49 -11.36 1.25
CA MET A 39 -1.09 -11.04 0.88
C MET A 39 -0.77 -11.37 -0.59
N VAL A 40 -1.45 -12.37 -1.17
CA VAL A 40 -1.34 -12.67 -2.62
C VAL A 40 -1.76 -11.49 -3.50
N HIS A 41 -2.83 -10.79 -3.13
CA HIS A 41 -3.30 -9.61 -3.86
C HIS A 41 -2.37 -8.41 -3.66
N LEU A 42 -1.76 -8.27 -2.48
CA LEU A 42 -0.78 -7.20 -2.23
C LEU A 42 0.50 -7.41 -3.09
N GLU A 43 0.96 -8.65 -3.20
CA GLU A 43 2.06 -9.04 -4.08
C GLU A 43 1.72 -8.85 -5.57
N ALA A 44 0.52 -9.25 -5.98
CA ALA A 44 0.04 -9.05 -7.35
C ALA A 44 -0.08 -7.55 -7.70
N CYS A 45 -0.59 -6.73 -6.77
CA CYS A 45 -0.63 -5.27 -6.89
C CYS A 45 0.78 -4.69 -7.10
N LYS A 46 1.78 -5.14 -6.34
CA LYS A 46 3.19 -4.73 -6.51
C LYS A 46 3.69 -5.02 -7.92
N ASN A 47 3.47 -6.24 -8.42
CA ASN A 47 3.93 -6.68 -9.73
C ASN A 47 3.27 -5.88 -10.85
N ALA A 48 1.96 -5.65 -10.77
CA ALA A 48 1.23 -4.82 -11.72
C ALA A 48 1.75 -3.38 -11.75
N LEU A 49 2.03 -2.76 -10.59
CA LEU A 49 2.62 -1.43 -10.50
C LEU A 49 4.03 -1.36 -11.11
N ALA A 50 4.87 -2.37 -10.86
CA ALA A 50 6.21 -2.47 -11.44
C ALA A 50 6.17 -2.58 -12.98
N GLU A 51 5.17 -3.27 -13.51
CA GLU A 51 4.91 -3.39 -14.96
C GLU A 51 4.12 -2.20 -15.54
N LYS A 52 3.84 -1.16 -14.73
CA LYS A 52 3.04 0.02 -15.11
C LYS A 52 1.61 -0.31 -15.58
N LYS A 53 1.06 -1.43 -15.14
CA LYS A 53 -0.31 -1.90 -15.44
C LYS A 53 -1.29 -1.43 -14.36
N ILE A 54 -1.62 -0.14 -14.34
CA ILE A 54 -2.43 0.47 -13.26
C ILE A 54 -3.81 -0.17 -13.10
N ASN A 55 -4.50 -0.50 -14.20
CA ASN A 55 -5.83 -1.11 -14.12
C ASN A 55 -5.76 -2.47 -13.40
N MET A 56 -4.73 -3.28 -13.67
CA MET A 56 -4.53 -4.55 -12.95
C MET A 56 -4.21 -4.31 -11.47
N ALA A 57 -3.38 -3.31 -11.15
CA ALA A 57 -3.08 -2.97 -9.75
C ALA A 57 -4.33 -2.52 -8.98
N ILE A 58 -5.24 -1.79 -9.62
CA ILE A 58 -6.52 -1.37 -9.05
C ILE A 58 -7.41 -2.59 -8.76
N GLU A 59 -7.49 -3.54 -9.69
CA GLU A 59 -8.28 -4.77 -9.48
C GLU A 59 -7.74 -5.57 -8.29
N GLU A 60 -6.41 -5.74 -8.18
CA GLU A 60 -5.82 -6.41 -7.03
C GLU A 60 -6.05 -5.65 -5.72
N TYR A 61 -5.99 -4.32 -5.74
CA TYR A 61 -6.32 -3.48 -4.60
C TYR A 61 -7.77 -3.68 -4.11
N LYS A 62 -8.74 -3.79 -5.02
CA LYS A 62 -10.16 -4.03 -4.68
C LYS A 62 -10.37 -5.36 -3.95
N ASN A 63 -9.48 -6.33 -4.12
CA ASN A 63 -9.54 -7.63 -3.43
C ASN A 63 -8.98 -7.59 -1.99
N ILE A 64 -8.50 -6.44 -1.52
CA ILE A 64 -7.97 -6.26 -0.16
C ILE A 64 -8.96 -5.38 0.62
N PRO A 65 -9.94 -5.97 1.33
CA PRO A 65 -10.92 -5.21 2.09
C PRO A 65 -10.25 -4.46 3.25
N LEU A 66 -10.61 -3.18 3.37
CA LEU A 66 -10.17 -2.28 4.43
C LEU A 66 -11.42 -1.75 5.16
N GLY A 67 -11.44 -1.88 6.49
CA GLY A 67 -12.53 -1.42 7.34
C GLY A 67 -13.60 -2.47 7.62
N GLY A 68 -13.86 -2.72 8.91
CA GLY A 68 -14.75 -3.77 9.40
C GLY A 68 -13.99 -4.94 10.04
N ASN A 69 -14.72 -5.79 10.77
CA ASN A 69 -14.10 -6.93 11.48
C ASN A 69 -13.55 -7.97 10.49
N GLY A 70 -12.35 -8.46 10.74
CA GLY A 70 -11.66 -9.45 9.92
C GLY A 70 -11.10 -8.91 8.61
N CYS A 71 -10.98 -7.59 8.44
CA CYS A 71 -10.36 -6.96 7.27
C CYS A 71 -8.82 -7.05 7.31
N PHE A 72 -8.17 -6.68 6.21
CA PHE A 72 -6.70 -6.72 6.12
C PHE A 72 -6.02 -5.83 7.17
N ASN A 73 -6.66 -4.73 7.53
CA ASN A 73 -6.16 -3.79 8.53
C ASN A 73 -6.57 -4.15 9.98
N ASP A 74 -7.23 -5.29 10.20
CA ASP A 74 -7.65 -5.79 11.52
C ASP A 74 -6.58 -6.74 12.10
N TRP A 75 -5.33 -6.28 12.10
CA TRP A 75 -4.17 -7.04 12.54
C TRP A 75 -3.33 -6.23 13.52
N TRP A 76 -2.92 -6.90 14.60
CA TRP A 76 -1.96 -6.41 15.59
C TRP A 76 -0.60 -7.06 15.35
N PRO A 77 0.37 -6.37 14.73
CA PRO A 77 1.70 -6.92 14.53
C PRO A 77 2.45 -7.03 15.86
N GLU A 78 3.08 -8.17 16.10
CA GLU A 78 4.03 -8.32 17.22
C GLU A 78 5.38 -7.67 16.85
N PRO A 79 6.09 -7.05 17.81
CA PRO A 79 7.46 -6.57 17.63
C PRO A 79 8.40 -7.71 17.22
N VAL A 80 9.19 -7.52 16.17
CA VAL A 80 10.17 -8.52 15.71
C VAL A 80 11.61 -8.05 15.86
N TYR A 81 11.82 -6.74 16.08
CA TYR A 81 13.13 -6.16 16.34
C TYR A 81 13.25 -5.66 17.79
N GLU A 82 14.46 -5.69 18.35
CA GLU A 82 14.75 -5.31 19.75
C GLU A 82 14.30 -3.89 20.12
N HIS A 83 14.27 -2.98 19.14
CA HIS A 83 13.93 -1.57 19.34
C HIS A 83 12.45 -1.25 19.11
N GLU A 84 11.62 -2.25 18.79
CA GLU A 84 10.19 -2.07 18.58
C GLU A 84 9.41 -2.30 19.87
N THR A 85 8.30 -1.57 20.02
CA THR A 85 7.25 -1.86 21.00
C THR A 85 5.98 -2.25 20.27
N ASP A 86 5.02 -2.87 20.97
CA ASP A 86 3.73 -3.27 20.39
C ASP A 86 3.04 -2.07 19.73
N GLU A 87 3.02 -0.93 20.43
CA GLU A 87 2.41 0.31 19.95
C GLU A 87 3.14 0.89 18.72
N PHE A 88 4.46 0.73 18.67
CA PHE A 88 5.23 1.18 17.51
C PHE A 88 4.94 0.33 16.27
N ALA A 89 4.98 -1.00 16.40
CA ALA A 89 4.70 -1.91 15.29
C ALA A 89 3.28 -1.68 14.75
N GLU A 90 2.29 -1.55 15.64
CA GLU A 90 0.91 -1.25 15.28
C GLU A 90 0.80 0.09 14.54
N ALA A 91 1.39 1.16 15.09
CA ALA A 91 1.34 2.49 14.49
C ALA A 91 2.00 2.52 13.10
N VAL A 92 3.12 1.81 12.92
CA VAL A 92 3.79 1.68 11.62
C VAL A 92 2.91 0.94 10.62
N PHE A 93 2.30 -0.18 11.03
CA PHE A 93 1.39 -0.94 10.17
C PHE A 93 0.20 -0.10 9.72
N GLN A 94 -0.47 0.59 10.65
CA GLN A 94 -1.59 1.47 10.35
C GLN A 94 -1.19 2.59 9.40
N ALA A 95 -0.07 3.28 9.67
CA ALA A 95 0.41 4.37 8.83
C ALA A 95 0.77 3.91 7.40
N LEU A 96 1.40 2.73 7.26
CA LEU A 96 1.71 2.14 5.96
C LEU A 96 0.44 1.77 5.20
N THR A 97 -0.52 1.13 5.88
CA THR A 97 -1.79 0.70 5.30
C THR A 97 -2.64 1.88 4.84
N GLU A 98 -2.80 2.92 5.68
CA GLU A 98 -3.53 4.14 5.34
C GLU A 98 -2.90 4.87 4.16
N ARG A 99 -1.56 5.02 4.18
CA ARG A 99 -0.85 5.68 3.09
C ARG A 99 -1.02 4.94 1.77
N TRP A 100 -0.84 3.62 1.78
CA TRP A 100 -1.03 2.78 0.60
C TRP A 100 -2.47 2.85 0.09
N SER A 101 -3.46 2.67 0.97
CA SER A 101 -4.89 2.75 0.63
C SER A 101 -5.26 4.09 0.01
N ARG A 102 -4.80 5.19 0.59
CA ARG A 102 -5.04 6.54 0.05
C ARG A 102 -4.42 6.72 -1.34
N LEU A 103 -3.20 6.23 -1.55
CA LEU A 103 -2.54 6.32 -2.85
C LEU A 103 -3.22 5.45 -3.92
N MET A 104 -3.72 4.28 -3.55
CA MET A 104 -4.41 3.37 -4.46
C MET A 104 -5.83 3.84 -4.77
N SER A 105 -6.59 4.33 -3.78
CA SER A 105 -7.96 4.85 -3.98
C SER A 105 -8.03 6.12 -4.83
N LEU A 106 -6.96 6.91 -4.88
CA LEU A 106 -6.84 8.06 -5.78
C LEU A 106 -6.39 7.68 -7.20
N SER A 107 -6.08 6.39 -7.45
CA SER A 107 -5.82 5.92 -8.80
C SER A 107 -7.10 5.96 -9.59
N VAL A 108 -7.06 6.59 -10.75
CA VAL A 108 -8.14 6.48 -11.73
C VAL A 108 -7.82 5.34 -12.69
N GLU A 109 -8.84 4.55 -13.01
CA GLU A 109 -8.76 3.64 -14.15
C GLU A 109 -8.44 4.47 -15.40
N ALA A 110 -7.47 4.03 -16.19
CA ALA A 110 -7.29 4.60 -17.52
C ALA A 110 -8.50 4.12 -18.34
N SER A 111 -9.52 4.97 -18.47
CA SER A 111 -10.62 4.72 -19.41
C SER A 111 -10.00 4.40 -20.77
N ASN A 112 -10.43 3.30 -21.40
CA ASN A 112 -10.06 2.97 -22.76
C ASN A 112 -10.49 4.13 -23.68
N ALA A 113 -9.55 5.03 -23.97
CA ALA A 113 -9.70 6.11 -24.93
C ALA A 113 -9.31 5.60 -26.33
#